data_AF-X1C8S1-F1
#
_entry.id   AF-X1C8S1-F1
#
_cell.length_a   1.000
_cell.length_b   1.000
_cell.length_c   1.000
_cell.angle_alpha   90.00
_cell.angle_beta   90.00
_cell.angle_gamma   90.00
#
_symmetry.space_group_name_H-M   'P 1'
#
loop_
_entity.id
_entity.type
_entity.pdbx_description
1 polymer ?
#
loop_
_entity_poly.entity_id
_entity_poly.type
_entity_poly.pdbx_seq_one_letter_code
_entity_poly.pdbx_strand_id
1 'polypeptide(L)'
;MEETKAILFAKCNKLREAENSIDWFHARIDKNARAILSLARVHAALGQIDNAFTWLDHAYQERVVGLVLINVDPSYDPLRADPRFDQFLSRMRLPG
;
A
#
# COMPACT_ATOMS: atom_id res chain seq x y z
N MET A 1 -3.06 -2.16 -15.78
CA MET A 1 -2.16 -1.19 -16.44
C MET A 1 -1.97 0.09 -15.62
N GLU A 2 -3.00 0.66 -14.99
CA GLU A 2 -2.87 1.86 -14.14
C GLU A 2 -2.05 1.64 -12.84
N GLU A 3 -2.28 0.53 -12.13
CA GLU A 3 -1.56 0.20 -10.87
C GLU A 3 -0.04 0.09 -11.05
N THR A 4 0.41 -0.61 -12.10
CA THR A 4 1.84 -0.77 -12.42
C THR A 4 2.49 0.56 -12.77
N LYS A 5 1.75 1.50 -13.40
CA LYS A 5 2.25 2.85 -13.71
C LYS A 5 2.40 3.69 -12.44
N ALA A 6 1.44 3.64 -11.53
CA ALA A 6 1.48 4.41 -10.27
C ALA A 6 2.69 4.02 -9.41
N ILE A 7 2.95 2.70 -9.25
CA ILE A 7 4.12 2.20 -8.52
C ILE A 7 5.42 2.57 -9.24
N LEU A 8 5.44 2.50 -10.58
CA LEU A 8 6.61 2.89 -11.37
C LEU A 8 6.89 4.40 -11.28
N PHE A 9 5.86 5.25 -11.27
CA PHE A 9 6.01 6.70 -11.10
C PHE A 9 6.54 7.05 -9.72
N ALA A 10 6.04 6.40 -8.66
CA ALA A 10 6.59 6.56 -7.32
C ALA A 10 8.08 6.19 -7.27
N LYS A 11 8.47 5.02 -7.82
CA LYS A 11 9.87 4.59 -7.87
C LYS A 11 10.77 5.50 -8.73
N CYS A 12 10.22 6.15 -9.75
CA CYS A 12 10.96 7.09 -10.61
C CYS A 12 10.97 8.54 -10.09
N ASN A 13 10.56 8.79 -8.84
CA ASN A 13 10.45 10.12 -8.21
C ASN A 13 9.56 11.10 -8.99
N LYS A 14 8.58 10.57 -9.74
CA LYS A 14 7.54 11.34 -10.42
C LYS A 14 6.36 11.53 -9.47
N LEU A 15 6.61 12.32 -8.43
CA LEU A 15 5.71 12.49 -7.29
C LEU A 15 4.31 12.97 -7.73
N ARG A 16 4.25 13.92 -8.67
CA ARG A 16 2.98 14.49 -9.14
C ARG A 16 2.12 13.49 -9.90
N GLU A 17 2.74 12.61 -10.69
CA GLU A 17 2.04 11.56 -11.43
C GLU A 17 1.63 10.38 -10.52
N ALA A 18 2.42 10.10 -9.48
CA ALA A 18 2.04 9.14 -8.45
C ALA A 18 0.85 9.64 -7.63
N GLU A 19 0.83 10.93 -7.26
CA GLU A 19 -0.29 11.58 -6.55
C GLU A 19 -1.57 11.59 -7.38
N ASN A 20 -1.50 11.91 -8.69
CA ASN A 20 -2.69 11.82 -9.56
C ASN A 20 -3.29 10.41 -9.64
N SER A 21 -2.47 9.38 -9.41
CA SER A 21 -2.96 8.00 -9.36
C SER A 21 -3.71 7.70 -8.07
N ILE A 22 -3.37 8.37 -6.96
CA ILE A 22 -4.04 8.26 -5.65
C ILE A 22 -5.50 8.73 -5.77
N ASP A 23 -5.73 9.90 -6.37
CA ASP A 23 -7.08 10.44 -6.60
C ASP A 23 -7.97 9.48 -7.39
N TRP A 24 -7.40 8.80 -8.39
CA TRP A 24 -8.11 7.80 -9.19
C TRP A 24 -8.55 6.58 -8.37
N PHE A 25 -7.71 6.12 -7.44
CA PHE A 25 -8.05 5.00 -6.54
C PHE A 25 -9.10 5.40 -5.52
N HIS A 26 -9.02 6.61 -4.95
CA HIS A 26 -10.00 7.12 -4.00
C HIS A 26 -11.41 7.15 -4.58
N ALA A 27 -11.56 7.54 -5.85
CA ALA A 27 -12.86 7.58 -6.53
C ALA A 27 -13.51 6.20 -6.74
N ARG A 28 -12.83 5.09 -6.40
CA ARG A 28 -13.26 3.71 -6.70
C ARG A 28 -13.14 2.76 -5.52
N ILE A 29 -12.91 3.31 -4.32
CA ILE A 29 -12.58 2.50 -3.14
C ILE A 29 -13.76 1.68 -2.62
N ASP A 30 -14.97 2.20 -2.79
CA ASP A 30 -16.25 1.60 -2.44
C ASP A 30 -16.58 0.33 -3.26
N LYS A 31 -16.02 0.21 -4.47
CA LYS A 31 -16.32 -0.90 -5.41
C LYS A 31 -15.16 -1.86 -5.61
N ASN A 32 -14.00 -1.61 -5.01
CA ASN A 32 -12.80 -2.36 -5.35
C ASN A 32 -11.81 -2.49 -4.20
N ALA A 33 -11.83 -3.65 -3.54
CA ALA A 33 -10.82 -4.05 -2.54
C ALA A 33 -9.37 -3.94 -3.05
N ARG A 34 -9.16 -4.03 -4.38
CA ARG A 34 -7.85 -3.83 -5.00
C ARG A 34 -7.36 -2.38 -4.89
N ALA A 35 -8.26 -1.39 -4.91
CA ALA A 35 -7.89 0.02 -4.79
C ALA A 35 -7.31 0.34 -3.41
N ILE A 36 -7.82 -0.31 -2.35
CA ILE A 36 -7.30 -0.17 -0.98
C ILE A 36 -5.83 -0.59 -0.91
N LEU A 37 -5.49 -1.76 -1.47
CA LEU A 37 -4.10 -2.20 -1.52
C LEU A 37 -3.24 -1.29 -2.40
N SER A 38 -3.74 -0.86 -3.57
CA SER A 38 -3.00 0.06 -4.43
C SER A 38 -2.62 1.36 -3.71
N LEU A 39 -3.54 1.93 -2.90
CA LEU A 39 -3.25 3.11 -2.10
C LEU A 39 -2.13 2.84 -1.09
N ALA A 40 -2.23 1.75 -0.33
CA ALA A 40 -1.19 1.35 0.60
C ALA A 40 0.19 1.20 -0.09
N ARG A 41 0.22 0.55 -1.26
CA ARG A 41 1.44 0.35 -2.05
C ARG A 41 2.05 1.65 -2.55
N VAL A 42 1.22 2.55 -3.09
CA VAL A 42 1.67 3.83 -3.63
C VAL A 42 2.23 4.71 -2.51
N HIS A 43 1.51 4.83 -1.40
CA HIS A 43 2.00 5.58 -0.24
C HIS A 43 3.30 5.00 0.31
N ALA A 44 3.42 3.67 0.43
CA ALA A 44 4.65 3.01 0.85
C ALA A 44 5.81 3.31 -0.12
N ALA A 45 5.59 3.18 -1.42
CA ALA A 45 6.59 3.46 -2.45
C ALA A 45 7.02 4.93 -2.50
N LEU A 46 6.15 5.85 -2.08
CA LEU A 46 6.45 7.28 -1.93
C LEU A 46 7.15 7.64 -0.61
N GLY A 47 7.39 6.67 0.28
CA GLY A 47 7.94 6.90 1.62
C GLY A 47 6.96 7.58 2.58
N GLN A 48 5.68 7.64 2.24
CA GLN A 48 4.63 8.22 3.08
C GLN A 48 4.14 7.16 4.08
N ILE A 49 5.00 6.84 5.04
CA ILE A 49 4.88 5.68 5.94
C ILE A 49 3.54 5.68 6.72
N ASP A 50 3.16 6.82 7.30
CA ASP A 50 1.93 6.92 8.09
C ASP A 50 0.66 6.70 7.26
N ASN A 51 0.63 7.26 6.04
CA ASN A 51 -0.48 7.05 5.11
C ASN A 51 -0.54 5.59 4.65
N ALA A 52 0.61 4.97 4.39
CA ALA A 52 0.67 3.56 4.03
C ALA A 52 0.06 2.68 5.13
N PHE A 53 0.43 2.88 6.40
CA PHE A 53 -0.15 2.13 7.52
C PHE A 53 -1.65 2.37 7.68
N THR A 54 -2.13 3.59 7.46
CA THR A 54 -3.57 3.91 7.48
C THR A 54 -4.34 3.04 6.50
N TRP A 55 -3.83 2.90 5.27
CA TRP A 55 -4.46 2.05 4.26
C TRP A 55 -4.27 0.55 4.50
N LEU A 56 -3.16 0.14 5.11
CA LEU A 56 -2.95 -1.24 5.53
C LEU A 56 -3.94 -1.65 6.64
N ASP A 57 -4.18 -0.78 7.62
CA ASP A 57 -5.18 -1.01 8.65
C ASP A 57 -6.59 -1.09 8.07
N HIS A 58 -6.92 -0.23 7.12
CA HIS A 58 -8.20 -0.32 6.41
C HIS A 58 -8.32 -1.63 5.61
N ALA A 59 -7.27 -2.03 4.86
CA ALA A 59 -7.23 -3.31 4.15
C ALA A 59 -7.40 -4.51 5.09
N TYR A 60 -6.83 -4.42 6.30
CA TYR A 60 -6.96 -5.44 7.33
C TYR A 60 -8.39 -5.55 7.86
N GLN A 61 -9.03 -4.41 8.15
CA GLN A 61 -10.43 -4.35 8.61
C GLN A 61 -11.39 -4.91 7.55
N GLU A 62 -11.19 -4.56 6.28
CA GLU A 62 -11.97 -5.03 5.13
C GLU A 62 -11.62 -6.47 4.70
N ARG A 63 -10.66 -7.12 5.38
CA ARG A 63 -10.21 -8.49 5.09
C ARG A 63 -9.80 -8.69 3.63
N VAL A 64 -9.10 -7.72 3.06
CA VAL A 64 -8.68 -7.76 1.66
C VAL A 64 -7.71 -8.92 1.43
N VAL A 65 -8.11 -9.90 0.62
CA VAL A 65 -7.37 -11.17 0.41
C VAL A 65 -5.91 -10.95 0.00
N GLY A 66 -5.62 -9.95 -0.83
CA GLY A 66 -4.26 -9.69 -1.32
C GLY A 66 -3.28 -9.20 -0.24
N LEU A 67 -3.76 -8.78 0.93
CA LEU A 67 -2.93 -8.28 2.03
C LEU A 67 -1.97 -9.36 2.56
N VAL A 68 -2.31 -10.64 2.41
CA VAL A 68 -1.45 -11.77 2.82
C VAL A 68 -0.07 -11.76 2.15
N LEU A 69 0.07 -11.09 1.00
CA LEU A 69 1.33 -11.00 0.25
C LEU A 69 2.26 -9.86 0.71
N ILE A 70 1.90 -9.14 1.78
CA ILE A 70 2.65 -7.98 2.27
C ILE A 70 4.14 -8.27 2.51
N ASN A 71 4.50 -9.50 2.93
CA ASN A 71 5.88 -9.89 3.17
C ASN A 71 6.74 -9.97 1.90
N VAL A 72 6.15 -10.32 0.77
CA VAL A 72 6.89 -10.59 -0.48
C VAL A 72 6.72 -9.49 -1.52
N ASP A 73 5.84 -8.53 -1.27
CA ASP A 73 5.55 -7.44 -2.21
C ASP A 73 6.56 -6.28 -2.04
N PRO A 74 7.39 -5.98 -3.05
CA PRO A 74 8.46 -4.99 -2.94
C PRO A 74 7.97 -3.54 -2.76
N SER A 75 6.69 -3.24 -2.96
CA SER A 75 6.18 -1.90 -2.68
C SER A 75 6.23 -1.54 -1.19
N TYR A 76 6.27 -2.55 -0.32
CA TYR A 76 6.33 -2.35 1.14
C TYR A 76 7.74 -2.37 1.70
N ASP A 77 8.79 -2.51 0.86
CA ASP A 77 10.19 -2.43 1.29
C ASP A 77 10.46 -1.21 2.20
N PRO A 78 9.94 0.01 1.91
CA PRO A 78 10.15 1.17 2.76
C PRO A 78 9.53 1.04 4.16
N LEU A 79 8.49 0.22 4.31
CA LEU A 79 7.83 0.00 5.60
C LEU A 79 8.61 -0.97 6.50
N ARG A 80 9.43 -1.87 5.93
CA ARG A 80 10.14 -2.91 6.69
C ARG A 80 11.16 -2.36 7.69
N ALA A 81 11.59 -1.11 7.51
CA ALA A 81 12.49 -0.44 8.47
C ALA A 81 11.73 0.15 9.68
N ASP A 82 10.41 0.25 9.61
CA ASP A 82 9.57 0.80 10.69
C ASP A 82 9.13 -0.34 11.65
N PRO A 83 9.33 -0.21 12.97
CA PRO A 83 8.93 -1.23 13.95
C PRO A 83 7.44 -1.58 13.93
N ARG A 84 6.58 -0.69 13.39
CA ARG A 84 5.15 -0.96 13.22
C ARG A 84 4.88 -2.07 12.21
N PHE A 85 5.81 -2.35 11.30
CA PHE A 85 5.65 -3.41 10.31
C PHE A 85 5.60 -4.79 10.99
N ASP A 86 6.54 -5.10 11.88
CA ASP A 86 6.56 -6.36 12.62
C ASP A 86 5.32 -6.53 13.52
N GLN A 87 4.85 -5.42 14.11
CA GLN A 87 3.61 -5.40 14.89
C GLN A 87 2.39 -5.71 14.00
N PHE A 88 2.36 -5.16 12.79
CA PHE A 88 1.31 -5.39 11.81
C PHE A 88 1.29 -6.86 11.34
N LEU A 89 2.47 -7.45 11.06
CA LEU A 89 2.58 -8.87 10.71
C LEU A 89 2.12 -9.78 11.85
N SER A 90 2.48 -9.44 13.09
CA SER A 90 2.04 -10.16 14.29
C SER A 90 0.52 -10.17 14.43
N ARG A 91 -0.14 -9.02 14.18
CA ARG A 91 -1.62 -8.93 14.15
C ARG A 91 -2.22 -9.83 13.08
N MET A 92 -1.58 -9.91 11.92
CA MET A 92 -1.99 -10.79 10.82
C MET A 92 -1.62 -12.26 11.01
N ARG A 93 -0.86 -12.60 12.06
CA ARG A 93 -0.29 -13.94 12.31
C ARG A 93 0.61 -14.42 11.16
N LEU A 94 1.33 -13.48 10.55
CA LEU A 94 2.35 -13.77 9.55
C LEU A 94 3.75 -13.77 10.20
N PRO A 95 4.71 -14.54 9.68
CA PRO A 95 6.09 -14.47 10.13
C PRO A 95 6.70 -13.10 9.78
N GLY A 96 7.54 -12.57 10.67
CA GLY A 96 8.42 -11.42 10.41
C GLY A 96 9.69 -11.84 9.69
#